data_AF-A0A7G2IRC6-F1
#
_entry.id   AF-A0A7G2IRC6-F1
#
_cell.length_a   1.000
_cell.length_b   1.000
_cell.length_c   1.000
_cell.angle_alpha   90.00
_cell.angle_beta   90.00
_cell.angle_gamma   90.00
#
_symmetry.space_group_name_H-M   'P 1'
#
loop_
_entity.id
_entity.type
_entity.pdbx_description
1 polymer ?
#
loop_
_entity_poly.entity_id
_entity_poly.type
_entity_poly.pdbx_seq_one_letter_code
_entity_poly.pdbx_strand_id
1 'polypeptide(L)'
;MIIRVPLIQGFNADEAAIQAITDFAADELHVGEIHFLPYHTLGINKYHLLSQPYNAPDKPLDAPALLEFAQQYASLKGLTATLRG
;
A
#
# COMPACT_ATOMS: atom_id res chain seq x y z
N MET A 1 15.75 8.25 1.77
CA MET A 1 15.17 7.15 0.98
C MET A 1 13.72 7.00 1.38
N ILE A 2 12.80 6.75 0.44
CA ILE A 2 11.37 6.60 0.71
C ILE A 2 10.93 5.24 0.17
N ILE A 3 10.23 4.46 1.00
CA ILE A 3 9.62 3.20 0.57
C ILE A 3 8.17 3.46 0.17
N ARG A 4 7.75 2.96 -1.00
CA ARG A 4 6.38 3.10 -1.49
C ARG A 4 5.72 1.73 -1.59
N VAL A 5 4.56 1.58 -0.98
CA VAL A 5 3.88 0.29 -0.82
C VAL A 5 2.46 0.38 -1.36
N PRO A 6 2.19 -0.16 -2.57
CA PRO A 6 0.82 -0.37 -3.02
C PRO A 6 0.11 -1.33 -2.07
N LEU A 7 -1.07 -0.93 -1.57
CA LEU A 7 -1.94 -1.77 -0.76
C LEU A 7 -3.07 -2.29 -1.64
N ILE A 8 -3.05 -3.60 -1.92
CA ILE A 8 -3.94 -4.28 -2.85
C ILE A 8 -4.78 -5.29 -2.06
N GLN A 9 -6.10 -5.19 -2.17
CA GLN A 9 -7.03 -6.11 -1.52
C GLN A 9 -6.84 -7.55 -2.01
N GLY A 10 -6.87 -8.50 -1.08
CA GLY A 10 -6.61 -9.92 -1.36
C GLY A 10 -5.15 -10.26 -1.64
N PHE A 11 -4.22 -9.32 -1.47
CA PHE A 11 -2.78 -9.55 -1.64
C PHE A 11 -1.96 -9.12 -0.42
N ASN A 12 -1.92 -7.83 -0.11
CA ASN A 12 -1.09 -7.28 0.98
C ASN A 12 -1.78 -6.15 1.77
N ALA A 13 -3.07 -5.92 1.53
CA ALA A 13 -3.88 -4.99 2.30
C ALA A 13 -4.54 -5.69 3.49
N ASP A 14 -3.72 -6.09 4.46
CA ASP A 14 -4.13 -6.61 5.77
C ASP A 14 -3.12 -6.19 6.86
N GLU A 15 -3.53 -6.25 8.13
CA GLU A 15 -2.71 -5.75 9.23
C GLU A 15 -1.37 -6.48 9.36
N ALA A 16 -1.34 -7.80 9.14
CA ALA A 16 -0.13 -8.60 9.30
C ALA A 16 0.91 -8.25 8.22
N ALA A 17 0.48 -8.13 6.96
CA ALA A 17 1.34 -7.69 5.87
C ALA A 17 1.85 -6.25 6.10
N ILE A 18 0.98 -5.34 6.54
CA ILE A 18 1.35 -3.95 6.82
C ILE A 18 2.37 -3.87 7.96
N GLN A 19 2.19 -4.63 9.03
CA GLN A 19 3.17 -4.70 10.12
C GLN A 19 4.53 -5.18 9.62
N ALA A 20 4.57 -6.33 8.94
CA ALA A 20 5.81 -6.91 8.45
C ALA A 20 6.56 -5.98 7.49
N ILE A 21 5.85 -5.30 6.58
CA ILE A 21 6.45 -4.34 5.64
C ILE A 21 6.98 -3.11 6.39
N THR A 22 6.23 -2.62 7.37
CA THR A 22 6.63 -1.44 8.16
C THR A 22 7.83 -1.74 9.05
N ASP A 23 7.86 -2.90 9.70
CA ASP A 23 8.99 -3.38 10.49
C ASP A 23 10.23 -3.50 9.62
N PHE A 24 10.13 -4.13 8.45
CA PHE A 24 11.26 -4.22 7.53
C PHE A 24 11.77 -2.84 7.09
N ALA A 25 10.87 -1.90 6.79
CA ALA A 25 11.24 -0.54 6.40
C ALA A 25 11.95 0.22 7.54
N ALA A 26 11.43 0.12 8.77
CA ALA A 26 11.95 0.83 9.93
C ALA A 26 13.21 0.18 10.50
N ASP A 27 13.19 -1.12 10.73
CA ASP A 27 14.19 -1.82 11.56
C ASP A 27 15.34 -2.37 10.72
N GLU A 28 15.07 -2.82 9.50
CA GLU A 28 16.11 -3.42 8.65
C GLU A 28 16.68 -2.38 7.69
N LEU A 29 15.80 -1.61 7.02
CA LEU A 29 16.23 -0.59 6.06
C LEU A 29 16.51 0.77 6.69
N HIS A 30 16.09 1.00 7.94
CA HIS A 30 16.31 2.26 8.66
C HIS A 30 15.86 3.51 7.87
N VAL A 31 14.75 3.41 7.12
CA VAL A 31 14.21 4.60 6.43
C VAL A 31 13.46 5.51 7.40
N GLY A 32 13.33 6.79 7.03
CA GLY A 32 12.53 7.74 7.81
C GLY A 32 11.10 7.95 7.28
N GLU A 33 10.76 7.39 6.12
CA GLU A 33 9.52 7.72 5.41
C GLU A 33 8.99 6.52 4.60
N ILE A 34 7.67 6.30 4.71
CA ILE A 34 6.93 5.27 3.99
C ILE A 34 5.62 5.85 3.41
N HIS A 35 5.35 5.55 2.15
CA HIS A 35 4.13 5.94 1.46
C HIS A 35 3.28 4.70 1.20
N PHE A 36 2.11 4.63 1.85
CA PHE A 36 1.11 3.62 1.50
C PHE A 36 0.27 4.17 0.35
N LEU A 37 0.13 3.39 -0.71
CA LEU A 37 -0.61 3.74 -1.92
C LEU A 37 -1.85 2.85 -1.99
N PRO A 38 -3.03 3.31 -1.54
CA PRO A 38 -4.26 2.53 -1.70
C PRO A 38 -4.49 2.21 -3.17
N TYR A 39 -4.77 0.94 -3.47
CA TYR A 39 -5.00 0.51 -4.83
C TYR A 39 -6.14 1.30 -5.50
N HIS A 40 -5.93 1.65 -6.76
CA HIS A 40 -6.91 2.30 -7.62
C HIS A 40 -7.02 1.58 -8.95
N THR A 41 -8.12 1.81 -9.67
CA THR A 41 -8.42 1.16 -10.96
C THR A 41 -7.96 1.98 -12.17
N LEU A 42 -7.22 3.08 -11.96
CA LEU A 42 -6.63 3.84 -13.07
C LEU A 42 -5.70 2.94 -13.88
N GLY A 43 -5.93 2.88 -15.20
CA GLY A 43 -5.13 2.09 -16.12
C GLY A 43 -5.78 0.79 -16.60
N ILE A 44 -6.91 0.35 -16.04
CA ILE A 44 -7.66 -0.82 -16.53
C ILE A 44 -7.96 -0.70 -18.03
N ASN A 45 -8.38 0.49 -18.49
CA ASN A 45 -8.67 0.72 -19.91
C ASN A 45 -7.47 0.43 -20.84
N LYS A 46 -6.22 0.53 -20.35
CA LYS A 46 -5.05 0.19 -21.17
C LYS A 46 -4.99 -1.30 -21.47
N TYR A 47 -5.35 -2.16 -20.51
CA TYR A 47 -5.45 -3.61 -20.72
C TYR A 47 -6.55 -3.93 -21.73
N HIS A 48 -7.69 -3.26 -21.60
CA HIS A 48 -8.79 -3.39 -22.57
C HIS A 48 -8.35 -3.02 -23.99
N LEU A 49 -7.65 -1.89 -24.18
CA LEU A 49 -7.12 -1.46 -25.48
C LEU A 49 -6.10 -2.43 -26.08
N LEU A 50 -5.38 -3.18 -25.24
CA LEU A 50 -4.42 -4.20 -25.65
C LEU A 50 -5.04 -5.60 -25.79
N SER A 51 -6.36 -5.73 -25.61
CA SER A 51 -7.04 -7.04 -25.56
C SER A 51 -6.41 -8.01 -24.55
N GLN A 52 -5.88 -7.48 -23.45
CA GLN A 52 -5.25 -8.26 -22.39
C GLN A 52 -6.21 -8.45 -21.21
N PRO A 53 -6.23 -9.64 -20.57
CA PRO A 53 -7.02 -9.86 -19.38
C PRO A 53 -6.49 -9.01 -18.22
N TYR A 54 -7.41 -8.47 -17.42
CA TYR A 54 -7.08 -7.75 -16.20
C TYR A 54 -7.32 -8.65 -14.99
N ASN A 55 -6.24 -9.01 -14.28
CA ASN A 55 -6.27 -9.97 -13.18
C ASN A 55 -6.19 -9.31 -11.79
N ALA A 56 -6.07 -7.99 -11.72
CA ALA A 56 -6.05 -7.26 -10.45
C ALA A 56 -7.50 -6.89 -10.02
N PRO A 57 -7.71 -6.43 -8.77
CA PRO A 57 -9.05 -6.14 -8.27
C PRO A 57 -9.82 -5.14 -9.15
N ASP A 58 -11.12 -5.38 -9.33
CA ASP A 58 -11.99 -4.56 -10.18
C ASP A 58 -12.43 -3.24 -9.52
N LYS A 59 -12.15 -3.07 -8.23
CA LYS A 59 -12.52 -1.90 -7.42
C LYS A 59 -11.30 -1.32 -6.71
N PRO A 60 -11.28 0.00 -6.43
CA PRO A 60 -10.29 0.59 -5.54
C PRO A 60 -10.30 -0.06 -4.15
N LEU A 61 -9.20 0.07 -3.41
CA LEU A 61 -9.16 -0.34 -2.01
C LEU A 61 -10.06 0.59 -1.17
N ASP A 62 -11.11 0.02 -0.58
CA ASP A 62 -12.02 0.70 0.35
C ASP A 62 -11.87 0.09 1.75
N ALA A 63 -10.85 0.56 2.48
CA ALA A 63 -10.51 0.04 3.79
C ALA A 63 -9.97 1.15 4.73
N PRO A 64 -10.80 2.16 5.07
CA PRO A 64 -10.34 3.33 5.82
C PRO A 64 -9.69 2.98 7.17
N ALA A 65 -10.26 2.03 7.91
CA ALA A 65 -9.70 1.57 9.19
C ALA A 65 -8.30 0.94 9.03
N LEU A 66 -8.09 0.19 7.94
CA LEU A 66 -6.79 -0.40 7.64
C LEU A 66 -5.76 0.67 7.25
N LEU A 67 -6.18 1.69 6.49
CA LEU A 67 -5.30 2.80 6.12
C LEU A 67 -4.90 3.63 7.34
N GLU A 68 -5.84 3.87 8.25
CA GLU A 68 -5.57 4.51 9.53
C GLU A 68 -4.59 3.67 10.37
N PHE A 69 -4.83 2.36 10.49
CA PHE A 69 -3.90 1.43 11.13
C PHE A 69 -2.49 1.52 10.53
N ALA A 70 -2.36 1.54 9.20
CA ALA A 70 -1.07 1.63 8.53
C ALA A 70 -0.31 2.90 8.91
N GLN A 71 -0.99 4.05 8.93
CA GLN A 71 -0.37 5.32 9.35
C GLN A 71 0.03 5.31 10.82
N GLN A 72 -0.86 4.82 11.69
CA GLN A 72 -0.60 4.73 13.13
C GLN A 72 0.59 3.82 13.42
N TYR A 73 0.63 2.64 12.81
CA TYR A 73 1.71 1.68 13.03
C TYR A 73 3.05 2.19 12.51
N ALA A 74 3.09 2.78 11.32
CA ALA A 74 4.30 3.42 10.80
C ALA A 74 4.78 4.57 11.70
N SER A 75 3.87 5.38 12.23
CA SER A 75 4.23 6.45 13.19
C SER A 75 4.80 5.88 14.49
N LEU A 76 4.26 4.77 15.01
CA LEU A 76 4.79 4.07 16.19
C LEU A 76 6.21 3.54 15.96
N LYS A 77 6.53 3.13 14.73
CA LYS A 77 7.88 2.70 14.31
C LYS A 77 8.83 3.86 14.00
N GLY A 78 8.41 5.10 14.22
CA GLY A 78 9.22 6.31 13.97
C GLY A 78 9.30 6.73 12.50
N LEU A 79 8.45 6.16 11.64
CA LEU A 79 8.36 6.55 10.22
C LEU A 79 7.38 7.70 10.02
N THR A 80 7.71 8.61 9.11
CA THR A 80 6.72 9.53 8.54
C THR A 80 5.87 8.78 7.52
N ALA A 81 4.57 8.66 7.79
CA ALA A 81 3.64 7.91 6.96
C ALA A 81 2.71 8.81 6.14
N THR A 82 2.60 8.56 4.84
CA THR A 82 1.70 9.30 3.94
C THR A 82 0.79 8.36 3.15
N LEU A 83 -0.49 8.72 3.03
CA LEU A 83 -1.47 8.09 2.14
C LEU A 83 -1.56 8.91 0.84
N ARG A 84 -0.71 8.65 -0.14
CA ARG A 84 -0.71 9.38 -1.44
C ARG A 84 -0.30 8.46 -2.56
N GLY A 85 -1.15 8.33 -3.59
CA GLY A 85 -0.81 7.76 -4.90
C GLY A 85 -0.15 8.80 -5.80
#